data_AF-A0A6C0II81-F1
#
_entry.id   AF-A0A6C0II81-F1
#
_cell.length_a   1.000
_cell.length_b   1.000
_cell.length_c   1.000
_cell.angle_alpha   90.00
_cell.angle_beta   90.00
_cell.angle_gamma   90.00
#
_symmetry.space_group_name_H-M   'P 1'
#
loop_
_entity.id
_entity.type
_entity.pdbx_description
1 polymer ?
#
loop_
_entity_poly.entity_id
_entity_poly.type
_entity_poly.pdbx_seq_one_letter_code
_entity_poly.pdbx_strand_id
1 'polypeptide(L)'
;MTQVNKVTLRFNFTNDIMDMITRFSKLHQFDDRNTYKEHWATWVETNKILLEAEVARLTAGGYEGDAKDKMYKAGRYYFRKKTNQGDAKANGDAKANGDAKANGDAKANGDAKAKAKKRTYITMDKHIIEEMDKHIIAGIRNQQVNCVKYTPAKGYEDFCKQFEHLLLGEQERLLNKDTVNEKFKKTYKNRYFNTHF
;
A
#
# COMPACT_ATOMS: atom_id res chain seq x y z
N MET A 1 12.72 -27.15 17.11
CA MET A 1 12.12 -25.84 16.80
C MET A 1 12.08 -25.69 15.29
N THR A 2 10.96 -26.05 14.68
CA THR A 2 10.81 -26.01 13.21
C THR A 2 10.66 -24.55 12.82
N GLN A 3 11.68 -23.99 12.15
CA GLN A 3 11.58 -22.64 11.60
C GLN A 3 10.47 -22.63 10.55
N VAL A 4 9.39 -21.93 10.84
CA VAL A 4 8.34 -21.64 9.86
C VAL A 4 8.98 -20.71 8.83
N ASN A 5 9.31 -21.23 7.65
CA ASN A 5 9.77 -20.44 6.52
C ASN A 5 8.67 -19.44 6.14
N LYS A 6 8.83 -18.21 6.61
CA LYS A 6 7.88 -17.13 6.35
C LYS A 6 8.06 -16.71 4.90
N VAL A 7 7.14 -17.15 4.03
CA VAL A 7 7.17 -16.78 2.61
C VAL A 7 7.10 -15.26 2.51
N THR A 8 8.19 -14.66 2.04
CA THR A 8 8.25 -13.20 1.86
C THR A 8 7.52 -12.84 0.59
N LEU A 9 6.21 -12.63 0.69
CA LEU A 9 5.38 -12.19 -0.44
C LEU A 9 5.70 -10.76 -0.90
N ARG A 10 6.44 -9.99 -0.08
CA ARG A 10 6.76 -8.59 -0.34
C ARG A 10 8.26 -8.37 -0.47
N PHE A 11 8.70 -8.36 -1.71
CA PHE A 11 10.05 -7.98 -2.12
C PHE A 11 10.16 -6.46 -2.26
N ASN A 12 10.77 -5.79 -1.28
CA ASN A 12 11.09 -4.36 -1.38
C ASN A 12 12.50 -4.17 -1.94
N PHE A 13 12.72 -3.06 -2.64
CA PHE A 13 14.05 -2.65 -3.05
C PHE A 13 14.85 -2.13 -1.84
N THR A 14 16.18 -2.19 -1.94
CA THR A 14 17.08 -1.52 -1.00
C THR A 14 16.91 0.00 -1.03
N ASN A 15 17.24 0.66 0.09
CA ASN A 15 17.08 2.12 0.20
C ASN A 15 17.90 2.88 -0.85
N ASP A 16 19.10 2.41 -1.19
CA ASP A 16 19.93 2.99 -2.25
C ASP A 16 19.21 2.99 -3.60
N ILE A 17 18.68 1.83 -4.01
CA ILE A 17 17.95 1.71 -5.28
C ILE A 17 16.69 2.57 -5.26
N MET A 18 15.99 2.60 -4.13
CA MET A 18 14.82 3.48 -3.95
C MET A 18 15.18 4.96 -4.10
N ASP A 19 16.29 5.40 -3.52
CA ASP A 19 16.75 6.79 -3.59
C ASP A 19 17.21 7.15 -5.01
N MET A 20 17.91 6.24 -5.69
CA MET A 20 18.34 6.47 -7.07
C MET A 20 17.14 6.57 -8.03
N ILE A 21 16.17 5.67 -7.92
CA ILE A 21 14.91 5.72 -8.68
C ILE A 21 14.18 7.04 -8.38
N THR A 22 14.13 7.44 -7.11
CA THR A 22 13.48 8.70 -6.70
C THR A 22 14.17 9.92 -7.30
N ARG A 23 15.51 9.96 -7.33
CA ARG A 23 16.28 11.06 -7.94
C ARG A 23 16.06 11.12 -9.44
N PHE A 24 16.16 9.98 -10.14
CA PHE A 24 15.90 9.90 -11.58
C PHE A 24 14.51 10.43 -11.91
N SER A 25 13.49 9.93 -11.23
CA SER A 25 12.11 10.31 -11.55
C SER A 25 11.77 11.76 -11.16
N LYS A 26 12.48 12.39 -10.21
CA LYS A 26 12.41 13.85 -9.96
C LYS A 26 12.99 14.66 -11.12
N LEU A 27 14.15 14.23 -11.63
CA LEU A 27 14.83 14.90 -12.73
C LEU A 27 13.96 14.91 -13.99
N HIS A 28 13.30 13.78 -14.26
CA HIS A 28 12.48 13.55 -15.46
C HIS A 28 10.97 13.70 -15.19
N GLN A 29 10.58 14.49 -14.19
CA GLN A 29 9.18 14.58 -13.75
C GLN A 29 8.25 15.27 -14.77
N PHE A 30 8.83 16.08 -15.66
CA PHE A 30 8.09 16.82 -16.71
C PHE A 30 8.28 16.22 -18.09
N ASP A 31 9.03 15.12 -18.20
CA ASP A 31 9.27 14.45 -19.46
C ASP A 31 7.98 13.78 -19.95
N ASP A 32 7.75 13.81 -21.26
CA ASP A 32 6.70 13.02 -21.87
C ASP A 32 7.01 11.51 -21.78
N ARG A 33 6.04 10.69 -22.16
CA ARG A 33 6.13 9.23 -22.02
C ARG A 33 7.32 8.63 -22.77
N ASN A 34 7.62 9.12 -23.96
CA ASN A 34 8.67 8.56 -24.81
C ASN A 34 10.04 9.00 -24.32
N THR A 35 10.20 10.30 -24.05
CA THR A 35 11.43 10.87 -23.49
C THR A 35 11.79 10.22 -22.15
N TYR A 36 10.82 10.01 -21.26
CA TYR A 36 11.06 9.29 -20.00
C TYR A 36 11.57 7.87 -20.23
N LYS A 37 11.02 7.16 -21.23
CA LYS A 37 11.41 5.77 -21.54
C LYS A 37 12.84 5.72 -22.07
N GLU A 38 13.23 6.67 -22.91
CA GLU A 38 14.59 6.81 -23.42
C GLU A 38 15.58 7.13 -22.29
N HIS A 39 15.29 8.16 -21.48
CA HIS A 39 16.11 8.50 -20.33
C HIS A 39 16.21 7.35 -19.32
N TRP A 40 15.14 6.58 -19.14
CA TRP A 40 15.17 5.40 -18.28
C TRP A 40 16.12 4.32 -18.83
N ALA A 41 16.10 4.07 -20.14
CA ALA A 41 17.02 3.11 -20.75
C ALA A 41 18.49 3.53 -20.55
N THR A 42 18.80 4.81 -20.76
CA THR A 42 20.15 5.37 -20.52
C THR A 42 20.55 5.29 -19.05
N TRP A 43 19.62 5.56 -18.13
CA TRP A 43 19.86 5.48 -16.70
C TRP A 43 20.10 4.03 -16.23
N VAL A 44 19.36 3.07 -16.79
CA VAL A 44 19.57 1.64 -16.50
C VAL A 44 20.96 1.20 -16.94
N GLU A 45 21.43 1.63 -18.11
CA GLU A 45 22.77 1.27 -18.58
C GLU A 45 23.86 1.90 -17.72
N THR A 46 23.71 3.18 -17.37
CA THR A 46 24.64 3.89 -16.48
C THR A 46 24.76 3.23 -15.10
N ASN A 47 23.66 2.67 -14.58
CA ASN A 47 23.59 2.12 -13.22
C ASN A 47 23.50 0.58 -13.19
N LYS A 48 23.86 -0.06 -14.29
CA LYS A 48 23.66 -1.50 -14.53
C LYS A 48 24.20 -2.37 -13.41
N ILE A 49 25.40 -2.10 -12.91
CA ILE A 49 26.06 -2.89 -11.85
C ILE A 49 25.20 -2.93 -10.58
N LEU A 50 24.71 -1.76 -10.14
CA LEU A 50 23.88 -1.66 -8.92
C LEU A 50 22.51 -2.30 -9.13
N LEU A 51 21.91 -2.12 -10.31
CA LEU A 51 20.62 -2.71 -10.64
C LEU A 51 20.70 -4.24 -10.75
N GLU A 52 21.76 -4.78 -11.35
CA GLU A 52 21.97 -6.22 -11.48
C GLU A 52 22.26 -6.88 -10.13
N ALA A 53 23.04 -6.23 -9.26
CA ALA A 53 23.23 -6.68 -7.88
C ALA A 53 21.89 -6.74 -7.11
N GLU A 54 21.03 -5.74 -7.30
CA GLU A 54 19.71 -5.72 -6.67
C GLU A 54 18.77 -6.80 -7.25
N VAL A 55 18.80 -7.01 -8.57
CA VAL A 55 18.06 -8.10 -9.22
C VAL A 55 18.51 -9.45 -8.66
N ALA A 56 19.81 -9.69 -8.57
CA ALA A 56 20.36 -10.92 -8.01
C ALA A 56 19.93 -11.12 -6.54
N ARG A 57 19.93 -10.06 -5.72
CA ARG A 57 19.43 -10.10 -4.34
C ARG A 57 17.96 -10.49 -4.27
N LEU A 58 17.13 -9.96 -5.17
CA LEU A 58 15.70 -10.29 -5.23
C LEU A 58 15.48 -11.73 -5.67
N THR A 59 16.17 -12.20 -6.71
CA THR A 59 16.08 -13.59 -7.19
C THR A 59 16.58 -14.58 -6.14
N ALA A 60 17.67 -14.27 -5.44
CA ALA A 60 18.15 -15.07 -4.30
C ALA A 60 17.13 -15.12 -3.15
N GLY A 61 16.32 -14.07 -2.99
CA GLY A 61 15.20 -14.04 -2.05
C GLY A 61 13.95 -14.81 -2.51
N GLY A 62 13.93 -15.36 -3.73
CA GLY A 62 12.78 -16.06 -4.30
C GLY A 62 11.81 -15.17 -5.07
N TYR A 63 12.24 -14.02 -5.58
CA TYR A 63 11.41 -13.20 -6.46
C TYR A 63 11.42 -13.75 -7.90
N GLU A 64 10.24 -14.17 -8.38
CA GLU A 64 10.07 -14.75 -9.73
C GLU A 64 9.65 -13.75 -10.81
N GLY A 65 9.42 -12.48 -10.45
CA GLY A 65 8.96 -11.46 -11.41
C GLY A 65 10.09 -10.72 -12.11
N ASP A 66 9.73 -9.89 -13.10
CA ASP A 66 10.68 -8.97 -13.74
C ASP A 66 11.00 -7.78 -12.81
N ALA A 67 12.18 -7.86 -12.19
CA ALA A 67 12.65 -6.84 -11.27
C ALA A 67 12.91 -5.48 -11.97
N LYS A 68 13.34 -5.47 -13.23
CA LYS A 68 13.60 -4.23 -13.99
C LYS A 68 12.28 -3.53 -14.31
N ASP A 69 11.26 -4.27 -14.75
CA ASP A 69 9.90 -3.74 -14.94
C ASP A 69 9.31 -3.21 -13.63
N LYS A 70 9.52 -3.93 -12.52
CA LYS A 70 9.08 -3.46 -11.19
C LYS A 70 9.77 -2.16 -10.77
N MET A 71 11.06 -1.98 -11.06
CA MET A 71 11.80 -0.73 -10.80
C MET A 71 11.27 0.42 -11.67
N TYR A 72 10.99 0.16 -12.96
CA TYR A 72 10.40 1.16 -13.86
C TYR A 72 9.04 1.64 -13.35
N LYS A 73 8.18 0.69 -12.97
CA LYS A 73 6.88 0.97 -12.36
C LYS A 73 7.02 1.76 -11.06
N ALA A 74 7.99 1.43 -10.22
CA ALA A 74 8.26 2.17 -8.99
C ALA A 74 8.59 3.64 -9.31
N GLY A 75 9.52 3.92 -10.22
CA GLY A 75 9.85 5.30 -10.62
C GLY A 75 8.65 6.10 -11.10
N ARG A 76 7.79 5.50 -11.94
CA ARG A 76 6.55 6.15 -12.39
C ARG A 76 5.51 6.35 -11.28
N TYR A 77 5.44 5.43 -10.31
CA TYR A 77 4.46 5.45 -9.23
C TYR A 77 4.73 6.54 -8.19
N TYR A 78 6.00 6.86 -7.89
CA TYR A 78 6.34 7.88 -6.88
C TYR A 78 6.07 9.32 -7.31
N PHE A 79 5.93 9.60 -8.62
CA PHE A 79 5.76 10.96 -9.16
C PHE A 79 4.45 11.22 -9.87
N ARG A 80 3.75 10.18 -10.34
CA ARG A 80 2.33 10.32 -10.71
C ARG A 80 1.50 10.39 -9.45
N LYS A 81 1.70 11.46 -8.67
CA LYS A 81 0.91 11.76 -7.48
C LYS A 81 -0.54 11.63 -7.88
N LYS A 82 -1.19 10.68 -7.21
CA LYS A 82 -2.60 10.62 -6.89
C LYS A 82 -3.16 12.05 -6.81
N THR A 83 -3.70 12.56 -7.91
CA THR A 83 -4.91 13.35 -7.81
C THR A 83 -5.86 12.44 -7.03
N ASN A 84 -6.29 12.87 -5.86
CA ASN A 84 -7.42 12.22 -5.21
C ASN A 84 -8.61 12.45 -6.15
N GLN A 85 -8.88 11.47 -7.02
CA GLN A 85 -10.07 11.34 -7.84
C GLN A 85 -10.57 9.90 -7.69
N GLY A 86 -11.07 9.52 -6.52
CA GLY A 86 -12.48 9.73 -6.18
C GLY A 86 -12.46 10.69 -5.00
N ASP A 87 -13.14 11.82 -5.01
CA ASP A 87 -14.58 11.92 -5.25
C ASP A 87 -14.90 13.18 -6.07
N ALA A 88 -15.74 13.01 -7.08
CA ALA A 88 -16.40 14.13 -7.74
C ALA A 88 -17.60 14.55 -6.88
N LYS A 89 -17.65 15.83 -6.46
CA LYS A 89 -18.87 16.66 -6.47
C LYS A 89 -18.50 18.14 -6.35
N ALA A 90 -19.25 18.91 -7.13
CA ALA A 90 -19.01 20.28 -7.56
C ALA A 90 -19.18 21.34 -6.46
N ASN A 91 -18.47 22.47 -6.61
CA ASN A 91 -19.12 23.73 -7.01
C ASN A 91 -18.08 24.73 -7.54
N GLY A 92 -18.47 25.51 -8.55
CA GLY A 92 -17.75 26.71 -9.02
C GLY A 92 -17.54 27.71 -7.87
N ASP A 93 -16.62 28.66 -7.94
CA ASP A 93 -16.52 29.60 -9.04
C ASP A 93 -15.08 30.07 -9.30
N ALA A 94 -14.80 30.30 -10.58
CA ALA A 94 -13.63 31.01 -11.04
C ALA A 94 -13.75 32.50 -10.73
N LYS A 95 -12.67 33.12 -10.24
CA LYS A 95 -12.32 34.47 -10.67
C LYS A 95 -10.81 34.68 -10.68
N ALA A 96 -10.32 35.04 -11.86
CA ALA A 96 -8.95 35.40 -12.14
C ALA A 96 -8.61 36.82 -11.67
N ASN A 97 -7.31 37.01 -11.39
CA ASN A 97 -6.43 38.18 -11.49
C ASN A 97 -6.93 39.62 -11.24
N GLY A 98 -6.09 40.36 -10.49
CA GLY A 98 -6.07 41.83 -10.47
C GLY A 98 -5.04 42.41 -9.48
N ASP A 99 -3.80 42.58 -9.97
CA ASP A 99 -2.85 43.68 -9.76
C ASP A 99 -2.19 44.04 -8.40
N ALA A 100 -0.96 44.54 -8.58
CA ALA A 100 0.10 44.87 -7.64
C ALA A 100 -0.19 46.02 -6.66
N LYS A 101 0.51 46.05 -5.51
CA LYS A 101 1.60 47.01 -5.17
C LYS A 101 2.03 46.90 -3.69
N ALA A 102 3.23 47.42 -3.44
CA ALA A 102 4.19 47.16 -2.37
C ALA A 102 4.01 47.88 -1.01
N ASN A 103 4.89 47.44 -0.09
CA ASN A 103 5.53 48.09 1.08
C ASN A 103 4.80 48.20 2.44
N GLY A 104 5.53 47.83 3.50
CA GLY A 104 5.32 48.35 4.86
C GLY A 104 5.51 47.35 6.01
N ASP A 105 6.76 47.16 6.42
CA ASP A 105 7.32 47.00 7.79
C ASP A 105 6.62 46.20 8.92
N ALA A 106 7.45 45.32 9.51
CA ALA A 106 7.58 44.97 10.94
C ALA A 106 6.41 44.28 11.70
N LYS A 107 6.65 43.04 12.16
CA LYS A 107 7.03 42.72 13.56
C LYS A 107 6.60 41.31 14.01
N ALA A 108 7.63 40.53 14.35
CA ALA A 108 7.75 39.53 15.43
C ALA A 108 6.75 38.36 15.61
N ASN A 109 7.39 37.17 15.59
CA ASN A 109 7.26 36.01 16.50
C ASN A 109 5.97 35.16 16.54
N GLY A 110 6.15 33.93 16.04
CA GLY A 110 5.98 32.76 16.91
C GLY A 110 4.85 31.81 16.54
N ASP A 111 5.05 30.96 15.53
CA ASP A 111 4.21 29.77 15.34
C ASP A 111 5.06 28.51 15.41
N ALA A 112 5.10 27.95 16.62
CA ALA A 112 5.59 26.61 16.87
C ALA A 112 4.78 25.62 16.01
N LYS A 113 5.44 25.08 14.99
CA LYS A 113 4.94 24.04 14.08
C LYS A 113 4.29 22.90 14.88
N ALA A 114 2.96 22.89 14.93
CA ALA A 114 2.17 21.87 15.61
C ALA A 114 2.59 20.49 15.09
N LYS A 115 3.19 19.66 15.97
CA LYS A 115 3.53 18.27 15.65
C LYS A 115 2.24 17.55 15.27
N ALA A 116 2.12 17.19 14.00
CA ALA A 116 0.97 16.43 13.48
C ALA A 116 0.69 15.25 14.42
N LYS A 117 -0.54 15.18 14.97
CA LYS A 117 -0.96 14.08 15.82
C LYS A 117 -0.69 12.78 15.07
N LYS A 118 0.22 11.95 15.60
CA LYS A 118 0.56 10.65 15.04
C LYS A 118 -0.74 9.84 15.00
N ARG A 119 -1.11 9.32 13.83
CA ARG A 119 -2.32 8.50 13.67
C ARG A 119 -2.23 7.34 14.65
N THR A 120 -3.20 7.25 15.57
CA THR A 120 -3.32 6.10 16.47
C THR A 120 -3.65 4.88 15.61
N TYR A 121 -2.72 3.92 15.55
CA TYR A 121 -2.97 2.67 14.87
C TYR A 121 -3.94 1.86 15.72
N ILE A 122 -5.19 1.74 15.27
CA ILE A 122 -6.14 0.83 15.90
C ILE A 122 -5.66 -0.59 15.57
N THR A 123 -5.45 -1.45 16.56
CA THR A 123 -5.23 -2.89 16.38
C THR A 123 -6.57 -3.63 16.52
N MET A 124 -6.80 -4.66 15.70
CA MET A 124 -7.94 -5.56 15.91
C MET A 124 -7.67 -6.46 17.11
N ASP A 125 -8.73 -6.87 17.80
CA ASP A 125 -8.64 -7.83 18.89
C ASP A 125 -7.94 -9.14 18.44
N LYS A 126 -7.04 -9.66 19.28
CA LYS A 126 -6.28 -10.89 19.02
C LYS A 126 -7.18 -12.12 18.91
N HIS A 127 -8.25 -12.18 19.68
CA HIS A 127 -9.21 -13.28 19.63
C HIS A 127 -9.90 -13.35 18.27
N ILE A 128 -10.34 -12.21 17.73
CA ILE A 128 -10.97 -12.13 16.40
C ILE A 128 -10.01 -12.63 15.32
N ILE A 129 -8.73 -12.28 15.43
CA ILE A 129 -7.69 -12.73 14.52
C ILE A 129 -7.53 -14.26 14.56
N GLU A 130 -7.50 -14.85 15.75
CA GLU A 130 -7.38 -16.31 15.92
C GLU A 130 -8.60 -17.05 15.34
N GLU A 131 -9.81 -16.51 15.54
CA GLU A 131 -11.04 -17.07 14.95
C GLU A 131 -11.06 -16.97 13.42
N MET A 132 -10.55 -15.87 12.84
CA MET A 132 -10.37 -15.76 11.39
C MET A 132 -9.44 -16.85 10.85
N ASP A 133 -8.30 -17.08 11.51
CA ASP A 133 -7.32 -18.10 11.11
C ASP A 133 -7.93 -19.50 11.16
N LYS A 134 -8.64 -19.84 12.25
CA LYS A 134 -9.36 -21.13 12.38
C LYS A 134 -10.40 -21.33 11.27
N HIS A 135 -11.20 -20.30 11.00
CA HIS A 135 -12.24 -20.35 9.97
C HIS A 135 -11.64 -20.54 8.57
N ILE A 136 -10.56 -19.81 8.25
CA ILE A 136 -9.86 -19.94 6.96
C ILE A 136 -9.31 -21.37 6.78
N ILE A 137 -8.67 -21.92 7.81
CA ILE A 137 -8.13 -23.29 7.77
C ILE A 137 -9.25 -24.33 7.57
N ALA A 138 -10.37 -24.17 8.27
CA ALA A 138 -11.54 -25.05 8.12
C ALA A 138 -12.13 -24.97 6.70
N GLY A 139 -12.28 -23.76 6.15
CA GLY A 139 -12.77 -23.54 4.80
C GLY A 139 -11.88 -24.18 3.72
N ILE A 140 -10.55 -24.06 3.86
CA ILE A 140 -9.58 -24.68 2.95
C ILE A 140 -9.65 -26.22 3.03
N ARG A 141 -9.71 -26.78 4.25
CA ARG A 141 -9.87 -28.24 4.43
C ARG A 141 -11.16 -28.75 3.79
N ASN A 142 -12.26 -28.03 3.97
CA ASN A 142 -13.55 -28.37 3.37
C ASN A 142 -13.55 -28.28 1.84
N GLN A 143 -12.79 -27.36 1.24
CA GLN A 143 -12.58 -27.32 -0.21
C GLN A 143 -11.90 -28.59 -0.73
N GLN A 144 -10.92 -29.14 0.00
CA GLN A 144 -10.22 -30.36 -0.41
C GLN A 144 -11.13 -31.59 -0.39
N VAL A 145 -12.12 -31.63 0.51
CA VAL A 145 -13.05 -32.75 0.65
C VAL A 145 -14.24 -32.63 -0.30
N ASN A 146 -14.84 -31.44 -0.41
CA ASN A 146 -16.07 -31.22 -1.17
C ASN A 146 -15.84 -30.68 -2.60
N CYS A 147 -14.59 -30.45 -3.02
CA CYS A 147 -14.20 -29.85 -4.30
C CYS A 147 -14.86 -28.49 -4.61
N VAL A 148 -15.47 -27.83 -3.62
CA VAL A 148 -16.07 -26.50 -3.77
C VAL A 148 -14.98 -25.44 -3.63
N LYS A 149 -14.81 -24.60 -4.65
CA LYS A 149 -13.82 -23.52 -4.65
C LYS A 149 -14.06 -22.56 -3.48
N TYR A 150 -13.15 -22.57 -2.51
CA TYR A 150 -13.15 -21.61 -1.42
C TYR A 150 -12.37 -20.37 -1.88
N THR A 151 -13.02 -19.22 -1.82
CA THR A 151 -12.40 -17.93 -2.20
C THR A 151 -12.43 -17.00 -1.00
N PRO A 152 -11.46 -16.08 -0.87
CA PRO A 152 -11.43 -15.16 0.27
C PRO A 152 -12.65 -14.23 0.34
N ALA A 153 -13.36 -14.00 -0.78
CA ALA A 153 -14.62 -13.26 -0.77
C ALA A 153 -15.75 -14.09 -0.13
N LYS A 154 -15.96 -15.32 -0.60
CA LYS A 154 -16.99 -16.22 -0.08
C LYS A 154 -16.72 -16.60 1.39
N GLY A 155 -15.47 -16.90 1.73
CA GLY A 155 -15.07 -17.19 3.10
C GLY A 155 -15.31 -16.02 4.05
N TYR A 156 -15.09 -14.77 3.59
CA TYR A 156 -15.39 -13.59 4.40
C TYR A 156 -16.90 -13.40 4.63
N GLU A 157 -17.72 -13.60 3.59
CA GLU A 157 -19.18 -13.55 3.74
C GLU A 157 -19.70 -14.59 4.73
N ASP A 158 -19.20 -15.82 4.65
CA ASP A 158 -19.55 -16.89 5.58
C ASP A 158 -19.07 -16.58 7.01
N PHE A 159 -17.86 -16.06 7.16
CA PHE A 159 -17.33 -15.63 8.45
C PHE A 159 -18.19 -14.51 9.09
N CYS A 160 -18.60 -13.51 8.30
CA CYS A 160 -19.45 -12.42 8.78
C CYS A 160 -20.80 -12.93 9.30
N LYS A 161 -21.37 -13.97 8.67
CA LYS A 161 -22.63 -14.60 9.12
C LYS A 161 -22.43 -15.41 10.40
N GLN A 162 -21.32 -16.14 10.51
CA GLN A 162 -21.05 -17.01 11.65
C GLN A 162 -20.60 -16.23 12.90
N PHE A 163 -19.87 -15.12 12.71
CA PHE A 163 -19.23 -14.36 13.79
C PHE A 163 -19.77 -12.92 13.90
N GLU A 164 -21.05 -12.71 13.59
CA GLU A 164 -21.71 -11.40 13.67
C GLU A 164 -21.57 -10.75 15.07
N HIS A 165 -21.64 -11.55 16.13
CA HIS A 165 -21.50 -11.07 17.51
C HIS A 165 -20.11 -10.45 17.81
N LEU A 166 -19.03 -11.00 17.24
CA LEU A 166 -17.68 -10.46 17.41
C LEU A 166 -17.50 -9.16 16.62
N LEU A 167 -18.16 -9.05 15.46
CA LEU A 167 -18.20 -7.83 14.66
C LEU A 167 -18.94 -6.70 15.40
N LEU A 168 -20.07 -7.01 16.04
CA LEU A 168 -20.84 -6.04 16.81
C LEU A 168 -20.06 -5.50 18.01
N GLY A 169 -19.42 -6.38 18.81
CA GLY A 169 -18.60 -5.94 19.96
C GLY A 169 -17.43 -5.04 19.55
N GLU A 170 -16.82 -5.30 18.40
CA GLU A 170 -15.71 -4.49 17.90
C GLU A 170 -16.18 -3.18 17.23
N GLN A 171 -17.39 -3.16 16.67
CA GLN A 171 -18.05 -1.95 16.20
C GLN A 171 -18.37 -1.00 17.36
N GLU A 172 -18.81 -1.54 18.50
CA GLU A 172 -19.05 -0.76 19.73
C GLU A 172 -17.76 -0.19 20.31
N ARG A 173 -16.66 -0.96 20.32
CA ARG A 173 -15.35 -0.49 20.81
C ARG A 173 -14.78 0.66 19.99
N LEU A 174 -14.98 0.66 18.68
CA LEU A 174 -14.28 1.57 17.75
C LEU A 174 -15.13 2.72 17.22
N LEU A 175 -16.42 2.79 17.57
CA LEU A 175 -17.37 3.87 17.20
C LEU A 175 -17.32 4.26 15.71
N ASN A 176 -17.01 3.33 14.80
CA ASN A 176 -16.97 3.62 13.36
C ASN A 176 -17.19 2.37 12.50
N LYS A 177 -18.46 2.07 12.24
CA LYS A 177 -18.92 0.84 11.55
C LYS A 177 -18.27 0.62 10.19
N ASP A 178 -18.20 1.65 9.35
CA ASP A 178 -17.68 1.53 7.99
C ASP A 178 -16.17 1.28 7.97
N THR A 179 -15.44 1.95 8.86
CA THR A 179 -13.98 1.80 8.97
C THR A 179 -13.60 0.44 9.55
N VAL A 180 -14.42 -0.09 10.46
CA VAL A 180 -14.23 -1.41 11.06
C VAL A 180 -14.47 -2.52 10.03
N ASN A 181 -15.57 -2.47 9.28
CA ASN A 181 -15.88 -3.49 8.28
C ASN A 181 -14.82 -3.60 7.18
N GLU A 182 -14.36 -2.46 6.64
CA GLU A 182 -13.28 -2.45 5.64
C GLU A 182 -11.98 -3.06 6.19
N LYS A 183 -11.69 -2.79 7.46
CA LYS A 183 -10.51 -3.33 8.14
C LYS A 183 -10.63 -4.84 8.38
N PHE A 184 -11.79 -5.34 8.80
CA PHE A 184 -12.05 -6.77 8.96
C PHE A 184 -11.88 -7.50 7.63
N LYS A 185 -12.53 -7.00 6.57
CA LYS A 185 -12.43 -7.55 5.22
C LYS A 185 -10.99 -7.61 4.73
N LYS A 186 -10.24 -6.51 4.89
CA LYS A 186 -8.83 -6.44 4.48
C LYS A 186 -7.97 -7.41 5.30
N THR A 187 -8.21 -7.49 6.60
CA THR A 187 -7.46 -8.38 7.49
C THR A 187 -7.71 -9.83 7.16
N TYR A 188 -8.97 -10.22 6.97
CA TYR A 188 -9.36 -11.56 6.58
C TYR A 188 -8.73 -11.98 5.24
N LYS A 189 -8.83 -11.13 4.21
CA LYS A 189 -8.19 -11.39 2.91
C LYS A 189 -6.68 -11.58 3.04
N ASN A 190 -6.01 -10.68 3.77
CA ASN A 190 -4.56 -10.79 3.98
C ASN A 190 -4.19 -12.08 4.72
N ARG A 191 -4.99 -12.49 5.71
CA ARG A 191 -4.81 -13.75 6.44
C ARG A 191 -4.94 -14.94 5.50
N TYR A 192 -5.99 -14.97 4.68
CA TYR A 192 -6.21 -16.02 3.69
C TYR A 192 -4.97 -16.25 2.80
N PHE A 193 -4.41 -15.16 2.24
CA PHE A 193 -3.23 -15.27 1.38
C PHE A 193 -1.93 -15.61 2.14
N ASN A 194 -1.83 -15.32 3.44
CA ASN A 194 -0.66 -15.67 4.24
C ASN A 194 -0.71 -17.11 4.79
N THR A 195 -1.91 -17.70 4.89
CA THR A 195 -2.10 -19.07 5.41
C THR A 195 -2.11 -20.11 4.28
N HIS A 196 -2.41 -19.69 3.04
CA HIS A 196 -2.58 -20.56 1.88
C HIS A 196 -1.34 -20.67 0.98
N PHE A 197 -0.29 -19.88 1.24
CA PHE A 197 0.99 -19.87 0.51
C PHE A 197 2.16 -19.92 1.50
#